data_AF-X1FDG5-F1
#
_entry.id   AF-X1FDG5-F1
#
_cell.length_a   1.000
_cell.length_b   1.000
_cell.length_c   1.000
_cell.angle_alpha   90.00
_cell.angle_beta   90.00
_cell.angle_gamma   90.00
#
_symmetry.space_group_name_H-M   'P 1'
#
loop_
_entity.id
_entity.type
_entity.pdbx_description
1 polymer ?
#
loop_
_entity_poly.entity_id
_entity_poly.type
_entity_poly.pdbx_seq_one_letter_code
_entity_poly.pdbx_strand_id
1 'polypeptide(L)'
;MPEFEEDVLSLLRKIDEKLDKLLSTNGLKAESIKTATQPEDEYVKPSAVVEKQEEEVKAKEKPPVEGRRVCPACGGTSFNTEEDKSQVLFQQAGISIFAKRYICKNCGTEA
;
A
#
# COMPACT_ATOMS: atom_id res chain seq x y z
N MET A 1 32.30 24.08 -20.23
CA MET A 1 30.89 23.69 -20.22
C MET A 1 30.52 22.47 -21.10
N PRO A 2 31.33 21.91 -22.02
CA PRO A 2 30.93 20.69 -22.74
C PRO A 2 31.07 19.41 -21.90
N GLU A 3 32.02 19.36 -20.96
CA GLU A 3 32.26 18.17 -20.12
C GLU A 3 31.05 17.81 -19.23
N PHE A 4 30.34 18.82 -18.71
CA PHE A 4 29.14 18.59 -17.90
C PHE A 4 27.99 17.99 -18.74
N GLU A 5 27.84 18.42 -19.99
CA GLU A 5 26.82 17.89 -20.90
C GLU A 5 27.14 16.43 -21.27
N GLU A 6 28.41 16.10 -21.49
CA GLU A 6 28.86 14.73 -21.73
C GLU A 6 28.60 13.81 -20.53
N ASP A 7 28.84 14.28 -19.31
CA ASP A 7 28.56 13.55 -18.08
C ASP A 7 27.06 13.30 -17.88
N VAL A 8 26.22 14.31 -18.17
CA VAL A 8 24.76 14.18 -18.10
C VAL A 8 24.26 13.17 -19.14
N LEU A 9 24.76 13.21 -20.37
CA LEU A 9 24.40 12.25 -21.42
C LEU A 9 24.88 10.83 -21.10
N SER A 10 26.04 10.70 -20.46
CA SER A 10 26.58 9.42 -19.97
C SER A 10 25.69 8.84 -18.86
N LEU A 11 25.19 9.68 -17.96
CA LEU A 11 24.29 9.28 -16.89
C LEU A 11 22.93 8.81 -17.44
N LEU A 12 22.34 9.55 -18.37
CA LEU A 12 21.07 9.20 -19.01
C LEU A 12 21.14 7.85 -19.71
N ARG A 13 22.20 7.58 -20.49
CA ARG A 13 22.41 6.27 -21.13
C ARG A 13 22.52 5.13 -20.12
N LYS A 14 23.20 5.34 -18.98
CA LYS A 14 23.31 4.33 -17.92
C LYS A 14 21.98 4.03 -17.24
N ILE A 15 21.05 5.00 -17.21
CA ILE A 15 19.70 4.78 -16.67
C ILE A 15 18.90 3.93 -17.65
N ASP A 16 18.91 4.25 -18.94
CA ASP A 16 18.18 3.49 -19.97
C ASP A 16 18.64 2.03 -20.01
N GLU A 17 19.96 1.77 -20.00
CA GLU A 17 20.50 0.40 -19.94
C GLU A 17 20.04 -0.39 -18.69
N LYS A 18 19.85 0.29 -17.56
CA LYS A 18 19.36 -0.35 -16.33
C LYS A 18 17.87 -0.66 -16.43
N LEU A 19 17.08 0.24 -17.02
CA LEU A 19 15.66 0.01 -17.24
C LEU A 19 15.40 -1.15 -18.20
N ASP A 20 16.14 -1.25 -19.30
CA ASP A 20 16.03 -2.36 -20.24
C ASP A 20 16.36 -3.72 -19.62
N LYS A 21 17.37 -3.77 -18.72
CA LYS A 21 17.70 -4.99 -17.96
C LYS A 21 16.58 -5.41 -17.01
N LEU A 22 15.90 -4.46 -16.38
CA LEU A 22 14.77 -4.74 -15.48
C LEU A 22 13.52 -5.17 -16.26
N LEU A 23 13.29 -4.60 -17.43
CA LEU A 23 12.16 -4.97 -18.29
C LEU A 23 12.37 -6.33 -18.95
N SER A 24 13.59 -6.62 -19.42
CA SER A 24 13.94 -7.90 -20.06
C SER A 24 13.91 -9.08 -19.08
N THR A 25 14.22 -8.85 -17.80
CA THR A 25 14.19 -9.89 -16.76
C THR A 25 12.77 -10.25 -16.30
N ASN A 26 11.80 -9.33 -16.45
CA ASN A 26 10.41 -9.55 -16.07
C ASN A 26 9.50 -10.05 -17.22
N GLY A 27 9.99 -10.13 -18.46
CA GLY A 27 9.19 -10.46 -19.65
C GLY A 27 9.01 -11.95 -19.99
N LEU A 28 9.59 -12.90 -19.24
CA LEU A 28 9.64 -14.32 -19.64
C LEU A 28 8.78 -15.28 -18.77
N LYS A 29 7.56 -14.90 -18.41
CA LYS A 29 6.57 -15.83 -17.84
C LYS A 29 5.14 -15.51 -18.29
N ALA A 30 4.86 -15.72 -19.58
CA ALA A 30 3.50 -15.85 -20.07
C ALA A 30 3.47 -16.68 -21.37
N GLU A 31 3.81 -17.97 -21.28
CA GLU A 31 3.46 -18.92 -22.33
C GLU A 31 2.22 -19.71 -21.94
N SER A 32 1.24 -19.54 -22.83
CA SER A 32 -0.11 -20.05 -22.85
C SER A 32 -0.12 -21.54 -23.17
N ILE A 33 -0.52 -22.39 -22.20
CA ILE A 33 -0.85 -23.78 -22.46
C ILE A 33 -2.29 -23.83 -22.98
N LYS A 34 -2.46 -24.20 -24.25
CA LYS A 34 -3.75 -24.56 -24.86
C LYS A 34 -3.89 -26.08 -24.87
N THR A 35 -4.91 -26.60 -24.17
CA THR A 35 -5.48 -27.93 -24.45
C THR A 35 -7.01 -27.85 -24.33
N ALA A 36 -7.69 -28.58 -25.20
CA ALA A 36 -9.04 -28.37 -25.68
C ALA A 36 -10.19 -28.96 -24.82
N THR A 37 -11.41 -28.51 -25.17
CA THR A 37 -12.72 -29.21 -25.14
C THR A 37 -13.71 -28.84 -24.01
N GLN A 38 -14.86 -28.29 -24.45
CA GLN A 38 -16.15 -28.00 -23.77
C GLN A 38 -16.80 -29.25 -23.14
N PRO A 39 -17.87 -29.22 -22.27
CA PRO A 39 -19.02 -28.29 -22.32
C PRO A 39 -19.65 -27.87 -20.96
N GLU A 40 -20.44 -26.80 -20.97
CA GLU A 40 -21.85 -26.74 -20.53
C GLU A 40 -22.26 -25.28 -20.30
N ASP A 41 -23.36 -24.92 -20.96
CA ASP A 41 -24.02 -23.63 -20.93
C ASP A 41 -24.45 -23.25 -19.51
N GLU A 42 -23.77 -22.27 -18.92
CA GLU A 42 -24.44 -21.33 -18.03
C GLU A 42 -23.86 -19.93 -18.28
N TYR A 43 -24.50 -19.21 -19.21
CA TYR A 43 -24.17 -17.83 -19.51
C TYR A 43 -24.49 -16.94 -18.31
N VAL A 44 -23.53 -16.81 -17.39
CA VAL A 44 -23.59 -15.82 -16.30
C VAL A 44 -23.33 -14.44 -16.90
N LYS A 45 -24.31 -13.54 -16.79
CA LYS A 45 -24.16 -12.13 -17.19
C LYS A 45 -22.93 -11.52 -16.51
N PRO A 46 -22.01 -10.86 -17.24
CA PRO A 46 -20.78 -10.28 -16.69
C PRO A 46 -21.00 -9.30 -15.53
N SER A 47 -22.16 -8.63 -15.48
CA SER A 47 -22.48 -7.64 -14.45
C SER A 47 -22.66 -8.23 -13.04
N ALA A 48 -23.02 -9.51 -12.92
CA ALA A 48 -23.16 -10.17 -11.61
C ALA A 48 -21.82 -10.70 -11.05
N VAL A 49 -20.81 -10.82 -11.90
CA VAL A 49 -19.45 -11.27 -11.52
C VAL A 49 -18.65 -10.12 -10.92
N VAL A 50 -18.93 -8.87 -11.33
CA VAL A 50 -18.25 -7.67 -10.82
C VAL A 50 -18.64 -7.36 -9.38
N GLU A 51 -19.93 -7.42 -9.02
CA GLU A 51 -20.37 -7.14 -7.63
C GLU A 51 -19.80 -8.13 -6.61
N LYS A 52 -19.71 -9.43 -6.95
CA LYS A 52 -19.13 -10.44 -6.05
C LYS A 52 -17.61 -10.30 -5.92
N GLN A 53 -16.93 -9.83 -6.96
CA GLN A 53 -15.47 -9.62 -6.92
C GLN A 53 -15.07 -8.35 -6.16
N GLU A 54 -15.88 -7.30 -6.16
CA GLU A 54 -15.60 -6.09 -5.36
C GLU A 54 -15.76 -6.32 -3.85
N GLU A 55 -16.65 -7.21 -3.42
CA GLU A 55 -16.82 -7.55 -1.99
C GLU A 55 -15.69 -8.45 -1.44
N GLU A 56 -15.17 -9.39 -2.23
CA GLU A 56 -14.11 -10.30 -1.78
C GLU A 56 -12.70 -9.69 -1.78
N VAL A 57 -12.43 -8.69 -2.64
CA VAL A 57 -11.10 -8.04 -2.70
C VAL A 57 -10.91 -7.06 -1.53
N LYS A 58 -11.98 -6.42 -1.03
CA LYS A 58 -11.89 -5.53 0.14
C LYS A 58 -11.61 -6.28 1.47
N ALA A 59 -11.77 -7.60 1.49
CA ALA A 59 -11.58 -8.43 2.67
C ALA A 59 -10.14 -9.02 2.79
N LYS A 60 -9.37 -9.11 1.70
CA LYS A 60 -8.09 -9.84 1.67
C LYS A 60 -6.82 -8.98 1.75
N GLU A 61 -6.92 -7.65 1.67
CA GLU A 61 -5.79 -6.71 1.86
C GLU A 61 -5.72 -6.08 3.26
N LYS A 62 -6.18 -6.77 4.31
CA LYS A 62 -5.71 -6.42 5.65
C LYS A 62 -4.49 -7.30 5.94
N PRO A 63 -3.25 -6.78 5.82
CA PRO A 63 -2.09 -7.50 6.35
C PRO A 63 -2.38 -7.91 7.80
N PRO A 64 -1.92 -9.09 8.24
CA PRO A 64 -2.22 -9.62 9.56
C PRO A 64 -1.90 -8.56 10.63
N VAL A 65 -2.93 -8.15 11.38
CA VAL A 65 -2.87 -7.04 12.32
C VAL A 65 -2.26 -7.51 13.65
N GLU A 66 -1.02 -7.99 13.61
CA GLU A 66 -0.18 -8.16 14.79
C GLU A 66 0.20 -6.77 15.30
N GLY A 67 -0.71 -6.14 16.04
CA GLY A 67 -0.52 -4.76 16.52
C GLY A 67 -1.80 -3.96 16.72
N ARG A 68 -2.98 -4.59 16.67
CA ARG A 68 -4.23 -3.93 17.09
C ARG A 68 -4.06 -3.54 18.55
N ARG A 69 -3.85 -2.24 18.81
CA ARG A 69 -3.84 -1.70 20.17
C ARG A 69 -5.15 -2.11 20.83
N VAL A 70 -5.07 -2.74 21.99
CA VAL A 70 -6.20 -3.14 22.81
C VAL A 70 -6.21 -2.22 24.01
N CYS A 71 -7.35 -1.60 24.29
CA CYS A 71 -7.47 -0.74 25.46
C CYS A 71 -7.34 -1.60 26.72
N PRO A 72 -6.41 -1.27 27.64
CA PRO A 72 -6.22 -2.03 28.87
C PRO A 72 -7.43 -1.97 29.80
N ALA A 73 -8.26 -0.92 29.69
CA ALA A 73 -9.42 -0.73 30.56
C ALA A 73 -10.67 -1.49 30.10
N CYS A 74 -10.94 -1.54 28.79
CA CYS A 74 -12.21 -2.09 28.28
C CYS A 74 -12.05 -3.16 27.19
N GLY A 75 -10.83 -3.54 26.81
CA GLY A 75 -10.57 -4.51 25.74
C GLY A 75 -10.95 -4.03 24.34
N GLY A 76 -11.37 -2.77 24.19
CA GLY A 76 -11.77 -2.18 22.93
C GLY A 76 -10.57 -1.99 21.99
N THR A 77 -10.78 -2.18 20.69
CA THR A 77 -9.75 -1.99 19.66
C THR A 77 -9.93 -0.70 18.87
N SER A 78 -10.88 0.15 19.28
CA SER A 78 -11.25 1.38 18.60
C SER A 78 -10.71 2.59 19.37
N PHE A 79 -9.86 3.38 18.70
CA PHE A 79 -9.21 4.56 19.28
C PHE A 79 -9.43 5.80 18.40
N ASN A 80 -9.56 6.96 19.03
CA ASN A 80 -9.37 8.27 18.41
C ASN A 80 -7.91 8.67 18.50
N THR A 81 -7.41 9.37 17.49
CA THR A 81 -6.06 9.92 17.46
C THR A 81 -6.15 11.43 17.51
N GLU A 82 -5.57 12.03 18.53
CA GLU A 82 -5.53 13.48 18.73
C GLU A 82 -4.09 13.95 18.88
N GLU A 83 -3.79 15.15 18.39
CA GLU A 83 -2.44 15.72 18.49
C GLU A 83 -2.27 16.45 19.82
N ASP A 84 -1.24 16.06 20.56
CA ASP A 84 -0.89 16.67 21.83
C ASP A 84 0.08 17.83 21.63
N LYS A 85 -0.50 19.03 21.60
CA LYS A 85 0.26 20.28 21.46
C LYS A 85 1.23 20.56 22.62
N SER A 86 1.11 19.85 23.74
CA SER A 86 2.03 19.99 24.88
C SER A 86 3.35 19.26 24.69
N GLN A 87 3.40 18.25 23.81
CA GLN A 87 4.59 17.45 23.57
C GLN A 87 5.07 17.60 22.11
N VAL A 88 6.07 18.45 21.92
CA VAL A 88 6.73 18.64 20.62
C VAL A 88 7.81 17.57 20.46
N LEU A 89 7.67 16.71 19.46
CA LEU A 89 8.65 15.67 19.13
C LEU A 89 9.81 16.23 18.32
N PHE A 90 9.49 17.16 17.41
CA PHE A 90 10.48 17.72 16.51
C PHE A 90 10.06 19.10 16.03
N GLN A 91 11.01 20.02 15.88
CA GLN A 91 10.77 21.36 15.38
C GLN A 91 11.86 21.73 14.38
N GLN A 92 11.46 22.04 13.13
CA GLN A 92 12.36 22.53 12.09
C GLN A 92 11.66 23.57 11.22
N ALA A 93 12.41 24.63 10.86
CA ALA A 93 11.95 25.69 9.95
C ALA A 93 10.57 26.30 10.31
N GLY A 94 10.25 26.40 11.60
CA GLY A 94 8.97 26.93 12.09
C GLY A 94 7.80 25.95 12.11
N ILE A 95 7.99 24.71 11.65
CA ILE A 95 6.97 23.65 11.73
C ILE A 95 7.26 22.77 12.94
N SER A 96 6.25 22.57 13.79
CA SER A 96 6.33 21.71 14.97
C SER A 96 5.54 20.43 14.73
N ILE A 97 6.18 19.28 14.95
CA ILE A 97 5.55 17.97 14.93
C ILE A 97 5.23 17.60 16.38
N PHE A 98 3.94 17.42 16.65
CA PHE A 98 3.42 17.09 17.97
C PHE A 98 3.26 15.58 18.15
N ALA A 99 3.34 15.11 19.40
CA ALA A 99 3.03 13.74 19.72
C ALA A 99 1.55 13.44 19.48
N LYS A 100 1.23 12.18 19.17
CA LYS A 100 -0.16 11.72 19.01
C LYS A 100 -0.59 10.99 20.27
N ARG A 101 -1.73 11.40 20.84
CA ARG A 101 -2.44 10.68 21.90
C ARG A 101 -3.51 9.80 21.30
N TYR A 102 -3.67 8.61 21.88
CA TYR A 102 -4.67 7.64 21.46
C TYR A 102 -5.69 7.44 22.56
N ILE A 103 -6.92 7.88 22.32
CA ILE A 103 -8.00 7.82 23.31
C ILE A 103 -8.96 6.70 22.91
N CYS A 104 -9.21 5.74 23.80
CA CYS A 104 -10.15 4.66 23.51
C CYS A 104 -11.57 5.22 23.31
N LYS A 105 -12.23 4.88 22.20
CA LYS A 105 -13.61 5.34 21.91
C LYS A 105 -14.65 4.79 22.88
N ASN A 106 -14.40 3.61 23.47
CA ASN A 106 -15.39 2.95 24.32
C ASN A 106 -15.38 3.47 25.76
N CYS A 107 -14.21 3.82 26.31
CA CYS A 107 -14.07 4.18 27.72
C CYS A 107 -13.30 5.49 27.97
N GLY A 108 -12.78 6.14 26.93
CA GLY A 108 -12.02 7.38 27.06
C GLY A 108 -10.62 7.24 27.66
N THR A 109 -10.16 6.02 27.94
CA THR A 109 -8.80 5.80 28.50
C THR A 109 -7.73 6.05 27.44
N GLU A 110 -6.71 6.83 27.81
CA GLU A 110 -5.52 7.10 27.00
C GLU A 110 -4.58 5.88 27.00
N ALA A 111 -3.99 5.58 25.83
CA ALA A 111 -3.06 4.47 25.62
C ALA A 111 -1.77 4.90 24.91
#